data_AF-A0A833EBD2-F1
#
_entry.id   AF-A0A833EBD2-F1
#
_cell.length_a   1.000
_cell.length_b   1.000
_cell.length_c   1.000
_cell.angle_alpha   90.00
_cell.angle_beta   90.00
_cell.angle_gamma   90.00
#
_symmetry.space_group_name_H-M   'P 1'
#
loop_
_entity.id
_entity.type
_entity.pdbx_description
1 polymer ?
#
loop_
_entity_poly.entity_id
_entity_poly.type
_entity_poly.pdbx_seq_one_letter_code
_entity_poly.pdbx_strand_id
1 'polypeptide(L)'
;MSTSGLKGINAVGHKGWVEVKCRICAKKLDVTLDIVYVCQHCRDRYDAYFCTADARRVHYRCPFCGRELQPITPWIAQKRR
;
A
#
# COMPACT_ATOMS: atom_id res chain seq x y z
N MET A 1 1.79 44.85 6.60
CA MET A 1 0.77 44.33 5.67
C MET A 1 1.37 44.51 4.28
N SER A 2 1.71 43.46 3.53
CA SER A 2 0.79 42.45 3.00
C SER A 2 1.52 41.14 2.72
N THR A 3 1.00 40.05 3.26
CA THR A 3 1.38 38.66 2.96
C THR A 3 0.78 38.26 1.61
N SER A 4 1.51 38.48 0.52
CA SER A 4 1.05 38.08 -0.82
C SER A 4 1.68 36.76 -1.23
N GLY A 5 0.94 35.68 -0.99
CA GLY A 5 0.90 34.54 -1.92
C GLY A 5 1.87 33.40 -1.67
N LEU A 6 1.87 32.81 -0.46
CA LEU A 6 2.30 31.42 -0.26
C LEU A 6 1.29 30.45 -0.93
N LYS A 7 1.14 30.56 -2.26
CA LYS A 7 0.32 29.65 -3.07
C LYS A 7 1.18 28.45 -3.44
N GLY A 8 1.45 27.60 -2.46
CA GLY A 8 2.31 26.43 -2.68
C GLY A 8 2.52 25.48 -1.50
N ILE A 9 2.06 25.81 -0.30
CA ILE A 9 2.27 24.93 0.88
C ILE A 9 1.17 23.87 1.04
N ASN A 10 0.10 23.97 0.26
CA ASN A 10 -1.01 23.02 0.26
C ASN A 10 -0.85 21.94 -0.81
N ALA A 11 0.39 21.55 -1.17
CA ALA A 11 0.61 20.22 -1.74
C ALA A 11 0.44 19.18 -0.62
N VAL A 12 -0.77 19.13 -0.05
CA VAL A 12 -1.15 18.23 1.03
C VAL A 12 -1.15 16.82 0.43
N GLY A 13 -0.04 16.12 0.67
CA GLY A 13 0.15 14.71 0.36
C GLY A 13 1.01 14.46 -0.87
N HIS A 14 2.32 14.30 -0.68
CA HIS A 14 3.12 13.49 -1.59
C HIS A 14 2.57 12.05 -1.59
N LYS A 15 1.53 11.77 -2.39
CA LYS A 15 0.91 10.43 -2.50
C LYS A 15 1.90 9.32 -2.87
N GLY A 16 3.05 9.68 -3.44
CA GLY A 16 4.11 8.74 -3.79
C GLY A 16 4.70 7.94 -2.60
N TRP A 17 4.47 8.35 -1.35
CA TRP A 17 4.97 7.62 -0.17
C TRP A 17 4.01 6.54 0.32
N VAL A 18 2.77 6.53 -0.20
CA VAL A 18 1.67 5.69 0.29
C VAL A 18 1.12 4.76 -0.81
N GLU A 19 1.38 5.09 -2.07
CA GLU A 19 0.99 4.27 -3.21
C GLU A 19 2.04 3.18 -3.50
N VAL A 20 1.64 1.91 -3.39
CA VAL A 20 2.43 0.74 -3.79
C VAL A 20 1.82 0.06 -5.01
N LYS A 21 2.59 -0.79 -5.71
CA LYS A 21 2.07 -1.56 -6.86
C LYS A 21 1.94 -3.02 -6.49
N CYS A 22 0.85 -3.64 -6.94
CA CYS A 22 0.74 -5.09 -6.86
C CYS A 22 1.81 -5.74 -7.76
N ARG A 23 2.60 -6.67 -7.21
CA ARG A 23 3.69 -7.30 -7.96
C ARG A 23 3.22 -8.21 -9.10
N ILE A 24 1.97 -8.67 -9.06
CA ILE A 24 1.36 -9.57 -10.05
C ILE A 24 0.65 -8.77 -11.14
N CYS A 25 -0.37 -7.99 -10.79
CA CYS A 25 -1.19 -7.26 -11.76
C CYS A 25 -0.73 -5.82 -12.05
N ALA A 26 0.33 -5.34 -11.39
CA ALA A 26 0.83 -3.96 -11.48
C ALA A 26 -0.18 -2.85 -11.12
N LYS A 27 -1.33 -3.21 -10.54
CA LYS A 27 -2.33 -2.26 -10.05
C LYS A 27 -1.75 -1.38 -8.95
N LYS A 28 -2.00 -0.07 -9.02
CA LYS A 28 -1.68 0.87 -7.95
C LYS A 28 -2.62 0.66 -6.77
N LEU A 29 -2.07 0.59 -5.57
CA LEU A 29 -2.74 0.32 -4.31
C LEU A 29 -2.36 1.42 -3.34
N ASP A 30 -3.34 1.98 -2.64
CA ASP A 30 -3.08 2.97 -1.59
C ASP A 30 -3.05 2.24 -0.23
N VAL A 31 -1.89 2.17 0.42
CA VAL A 31 -1.72 1.43 1.69
C VAL A 31 -2.59 2.00 2.82
N THR A 32 -3.03 3.27 2.71
CA THR A 32 -3.86 3.92 3.73
C THR A 32 -5.36 3.74 3.52
N LEU A 33 -5.79 3.35 2.32
CA LEU A 33 -7.22 3.21 1.98
C LEU A 33 -7.60 1.78 1.62
N ASP A 34 -6.72 1.07 0.92
CA ASP A 34 -6.95 -0.27 0.43
C ASP A 34 -6.44 -1.33 1.42
N ILE A 35 -7.05 -2.52 1.35
CA ILE A 35 -6.50 -3.71 2.03
C ILE A 35 -5.37 -4.25 1.14
N VAL A 36 -4.14 -4.10 1.61
CA VAL A 36 -2.93 -4.55 0.89
C VAL A 36 -2.31 -5.72 1.64
N TYR A 37 -1.91 -6.76 0.93
CA TYR A 37 -1.18 -7.89 1.51
C TYR A 37 0.31 -7.75 1.23
N VAL A 38 1.16 -8.01 2.22
CA VAL A 38 2.62 -7.87 2.10
C VAL A 38 3.34 -9.13 2.59
N CYS A 39 4.45 -9.46 1.95
CA CYS A 39 5.41 -10.42 2.49
C CYS A 39 6.55 -9.67 3.21
N GLN A 40 6.67 -9.81 4.53
CA GLN A 40 7.71 -9.10 5.31
C GLN A 40 9.14 -9.47 4.92
N HIS A 41 9.37 -10.67 4.37
CA HIS A 41 10.71 -11.12 3.96
C HIS A 41 11.09 -10.69 2.54
N CYS A 42 10.10 -10.58 1.66
CA CYS A 42 10.33 -10.31 0.24
C CYS A 42 10.04 -8.85 -0.13
N ARG A 43 9.42 -8.07 0.75
CA ARG A 43 9.08 -6.66 0.48
C ARG A 43 10.32 -5.85 0.10
N ASP A 44 11.42 -6.00 0.84
CA ASP A 44 12.60 -5.13 0.67
C ASP A 44 13.40 -5.47 -0.61
N ARG A 45 13.20 -6.67 -1.17
CA ARG A 45 13.90 -7.13 -2.40
C ARG A 45 13.05 -7.01 -3.67
N TYR A 46 11.74 -7.22 -3.55
CA TYR A 46 10.86 -7.40 -4.70
C TYR A 46 9.63 -6.48 -4.69
N ASP A 47 9.52 -5.56 -3.72
CA ASP A 47 8.32 -4.77 -3.47
C ASP A 47 7.08 -5.66 -3.46
N ALA A 48 7.16 -6.74 -2.67
CA ALA A 48 6.17 -7.83 -2.63
C ALA A 48 4.86 -7.41 -1.93
N TYR A 49 4.13 -6.51 -2.58
CA TYR A 49 2.78 -6.08 -2.25
C TYR A 49 1.77 -6.73 -3.19
N PHE A 50 0.62 -7.11 -2.64
CA PHE A 50 -0.42 -7.84 -3.35
C PHE A 50 -1.79 -7.22 -3.08
N CYS A 51 -2.58 -7.08 -4.13
CA CYS A 51 -3.97 -6.70 -3.99
C CYS A 51 -4.78 -7.85 -3.38
N THR A 52 -5.97 -7.57 -2.86
CA THR A 52 -6.85 -8.59 -2.28
C THR A 52 -7.20 -9.73 -3.24
N ALA A 53 -7.39 -9.44 -4.52
CA ALA A 53 -7.73 -10.43 -5.54
C ALA A 53 -6.55 -11.39 -5.82
N ASP A 54 -5.36 -10.84 -6.00
CA ASP A 54 -4.16 -11.64 -6.26
C ASP A 54 -3.71 -12.40 -5.01
N ALA A 55 -3.82 -11.80 -3.83
CA ALA A 55 -3.55 -12.49 -2.56
C ALA A 55 -4.46 -13.72 -2.40
N ARG A 56 -5.75 -13.63 -2.77
CA ARG A 56 -6.65 -14.79 -2.81
C ARG A 56 -6.24 -15.83 -3.84
N ARG A 57 -5.82 -15.40 -5.03
CA ARG A 57 -5.37 -16.29 -6.12
C ARG A 57 -4.13 -17.10 -5.73
N VAL A 58 -3.22 -16.52 -4.96
CA VAL A 58 -2.03 -17.22 -4.43
C VAL A 58 -2.27 -17.88 -3.07
N HIS A 59 -3.53 -18.02 -2.65
CA HIS A 59 -3.93 -18.62 -1.37
C HIS A 59 -3.21 -18.01 -0.15
N TYR A 60 -3.03 -16.69 -0.18
CA TYR A 60 -2.31 -15.92 0.84
C TYR A 60 -0.87 -16.39 1.07
N ARG A 61 -0.23 -17.00 0.07
CA ARG A 61 1.18 -17.39 0.11
C ARG A 61 2.02 -16.57 -0.87
N CYS A 62 3.17 -16.12 -0.40
CA CYS A 62 4.11 -15.36 -1.21
C CYS A 62 4.65 -16.24 -2.33
N PRO A 63 4.53 -15.82 -3.61
CA PRO A 63 5.03 -16.60 -4.75
C PRO A 63 6.56 -16.71 -4.79
N PHE A 64 7.28 -15.88 -4.03
CA PHE A 64 8.75 -15.87 -4.02
C PHE A 64 9.34 -16.80 -2.94
N CYS A 65 8.75 -16.86 -1.75
CA CYS A 65 9.30 -17.59 -0.61
C CYS A 65 8.35 -18.60 0.03
N GLY A 66 7.11 -18.72 -0.45
CA GLY A 66 6.09 -19.66 0.03
C GLY A 66 5.48 -19.33 1.40
N ARG A 67 5.97 -18.29 2.10
CA ARG A 67 5.45 -17.86 3.41
C ARG A 67 4.11 -17.15 3.30
N GLU A 68 3.35 -17.13 4.39
CA GLU A 68 2.04 -16.47 4.44
C GLU A 68 2.17 -14.94 4.30
N LEU A 69 1.22 -14.36 3.56
CA LEU A 69 1.07 -12.92 3.37
C LEU A 69 0.33 -12.31 4.55
N GLN A 70 0.82 -11.17 5.03
CA GLN A 70 0.20 -10.42 6.12
C GLN A 70 -0.63 -9.26 5.56
N PRO A 71 -1.89 -9.07 5.99
CA PRO A 71 -2.67 -7.91 5.62
C PRO A 71 -2.13 -6.66 6.33
N ILE A 72 -1.86 -5.61 5.56
CA ILE A 72 -1.72 -4.26 6.06
C ILE A 72 -3.13 -3.68 6.05
N THR A 73 -3.77 -3.65 7.22
CA THR A 73 -5.05 -2.95 7.36
C THR A 73 -4.81 -1.46 7.56
N PRO A 74 -5.50 -0.60 6.81
CA PRO A 74 -5.41 0.82 7.04
C PRO A 74 -5.99 1.19 8.41
N TRP A 75 -5.35 2.13 9.10
CA TRP A 75 -5.82 2.68 10.38
C TRP A 75 -7.26 3.20 10.35
N ILE A 76 -7.74 3.68 9.18
CA ILE A 76 -9.12 4.14 8.97
C ILE A 76 -10.13 2.99 9.08
N ALA A 77 -9.75 1.76 8.72
CA ALA A 77 -10.61 0.59 8.89
C ALA A 77 -10.78 0.18 10.36
N GLN A 78 -9.78 0.45 11.22
CA GLN A 78 -9.84 0.09 12.65
C GLN A 78 -10.81 0.97 13.46
N LYS A 79 -11.04 2.23 13.05
CA LYS A 79 -11.85 3.21 13.81
C LYS A 79 -13.37 3.08 13.63
N ARG A 80 -13.83 2.10 12.84
CA ARG A 80 -15.27 1.83 12.59
C ARG A 80 -15.84 0.70 13.47
N ARG A 81 -15.10 0.25 14.49
CA ARG A 81 -15.60 -0.69 15.51
C ARG A 81 -15.89 0.02 16.82
#